data_AF-R3KML5-F1
#
_entry.id   AF-R3KML5-F1
#
_cell.length_a   1.000
_cell.length_b   1.000
_cell.length_c   1.000
_cell.angle_alpha   90.00
_cell.angle_beta   90.00
_cell.angle_gamma   90.00
#
_symmetry.space_group_name_H-M   'P 1'
#
loop_
_entity.id
_entity.type
_entity.pdbx_description
1 polymer ?
#
loop_
_entity_poly.entity_id
_entity_poly.type
_entity_poly.pdbx_seq_one_letter_code
_entity_poly.pdbx_strand_id
1 'polypeptide(L)'
;MNKPTEKERQIAFLKKHEEKMTEYVKYESEYVLLKQYDVKEVTYSWQSVIEVRSMAFSPKTIAVEVSIFDGIGKKLDGFEIYVLPDNVKNPTEIKNIE
;
A
#
# COMPACT_ATOMS: atom_id res chain seq x y z
N MET A 1 18.08 17.60 14.78
CA MET A 1 17.04 16.66 14.30
C MET A 1 17.73 15.34 13.99
N ASN A 2 17.24 14.22 14.54
CA ASN A 2 17.73 12.90 14.18
C ASN A 2 17.28 12.56 12.76
N LYS A 3 18.15 11.90 11.97
CA LYS A 3 17.76 11.41 10.64
C LYS A 3 16.61 10.41 10.82
N PRO A 4 15.60 10.40 9.93
CA PRO A 4 14.53 9.42 10.00
C PRO A 4 15.09 8.01 9.90
N THR A 5 14.44 7.07 10.57
CA THR A 5 14.68 5.63 10.44
C THR A 5 14.25 5.14 9.05
N GLU A 6 14.63 3.92 8.70
CA GLU A 6 14.19 3.28 7.46
C GLU A 6 12.65 3.15 7.40
N LYS A 7 12.03 2.69 8.48
CA LYS A 7 10.57 2.56 8.57
C LYS A 7 9.86 3.92 8.44
N GLU A 8 10.38 4.98 9.06
CA GLU A 8 9.81 6.33 8.89
C GLU A 8 9.90 6.84 7.46
N ARG A 9 11.01 6.56 6.75
CA ARG A 9 11.14 6.89 5.32
C ARG A 9 10.13 6.12 4.47
N GLN A 10 9.95 4.83 4.72
CA GLN A 10 8.98 3.99 4.01
C GLN A 10 7.55 4.52 4.22
N ILE A 11 7.16 4.81 5.46
CA ILE A 11 5.84 5.38 5.77
C ILE A 11 5.64 6.73 5.08
N ALA A 12 6.64 7.62 5.14
CA ALA A 12 6.56 8.93 4.48
C ALA A 12 6.43 8.80 2.96
N PHE A 13 7.15 7.84 2.35
CA PHE A 13 7.05 7.53 0.93
C PHE A 13 5.67 7.01 0.54
N LEU A 14 5.09 6.08 1.31
CA LEU A 14 3.74 5.58 1.06
C LEU A 14 2.70 6.69 1.18
N LYS A 15 2.74 7.50 2.25
CA LYS A 15 1.84 8.67 2.41
C LYS A 15 1.94 9.66 1.25
N LYS A 16 3.16 9.91 0.74
CA LYS A 16 3.37 10.77 -0.42
C LYS A 16 2.67 10.24 -1.68
N HIS A 17 2.47 8.94 -1.79
CA HIS A 17 1.84 8.27 -2.94
C HIS A 17 0.47 7.66 -2.60
N GLU A 18 -0.17 8.12 -1.53
CA GLU A 18 -1.45 7.60 -1.04
C GLU A 18 -2.56 7.68 -2.10
N GLU A 19 -2.58 8.75 -2.89
CA GLU A 19 -3.51 8.93 -4.01
C GLU A 19 -3.36 7.83 -5.07
N LYS A 20 -2.12 7.61 -5.55
CA LYS A 20 -1.82 6.56 -6.54
C LYS A 20 -2.18 5.16 -6.02
N MET A 21 -1.88 4.86 -4.75
CA MET A 21 -2.26 3.57 -4.15
C MET A 21 -3.77 3.42 -4.02
N THR A 22 -4.48 4.52 -3.72
CA THR A 22 -5.94 4.52 -3.59
C THR A 22 -6.61 4.29 -4.94
N GLU A 23 -6.09 4.90 -6.01
CA GLU A 23 -6.54 4.64 -7.38
C GLU A 23 -6.33 3.17 -7.77
N TYR A 24 -5.14 2.61 -7.49
CA TYR A 24 -4.87 1.20 -7.70
C TYR A 24 -5.90 0.31 -6.99
N VAL A 25 -6.10 0.50 -5.69
CA VAL A 25 -7.04 -0.30 -4.88
C VAL A 25 -8.46 -0.22 -5.45
N LYS A 26 -8.91 0.95 -5.90
CA LYS A 26 -10.28 1.16 -6.38
C LYS A 26 -10.52 0.61 -7.78
N TYR A 27 -9.53 0.70 -8.67
CA TYR A 27 -9.77 0.57 -10.11
C TYR A 27 -8.89 -0.45 -10.82
N GLU A 28 -7.78 -0.86 -10.23
CA GLU A 28 -6.79 -1.74 -10.88
C GLU A 28 -6.57 -3.05 -10.13
N SER A 29 -6.80 -3.08 -8.82
CA SER A 29 -6.67 -4.29 -8.01
C SER A 29 -7.63 -5.37 -8.50
N GLU A 30 -7.07 -6.44 -9.08
CA GLU A 30 -7.84 -7.58 -9.57
C GLU A 30 -8.70 -8.18 -8.46
N TYR A 31 -8.19 -8.24 -7.23
CA TYR A 31 -8.94 -8.70 -6.05
C TYR A 31 -10.24 -7.92 -5.84
N VAL A 32 -10.16 -6.59 -5.86
CA VAL A 32 -11.33 -5.71 -5.65
C VAL A 32 -12.30 -5.80 -6.84
N LEU A 33 -11.77 -5.80 -8.06
CA LEU A 33 -12.56 -5.88 -9.28
C LEU A 33 -13.34 -7.20 -9.39
N LEU A 34 -12.70 -8.35 -9.10
CA LEU A 34 -13.33 -9.67 -9.13
C LEU A 34 -14.46 -9.79 -8.10
N LYS A 35 -14.34 -9.10 -6.96
CA LYS A 35 -15.37 -9.05 -5.91
C LYS A 35 -16.52 -8.10 -6.22
N GLN A 36 -16.38 -7.26 -7.25
CA GLN A 36 -17.35 -6.23 -7.64
C GLN A 36 -17.68 -5.27 -6.47
N TYR A 37 -16.67 -4.93 -5.67
CA TYR A 37 -16.84 -3.99 -4.58
C TYR A 37 -17.05 -2.56 -5.12
N ASP A 38 -18.11 -1.89 -4.67
CA ASP A 38 -18.30 -0.45 -4.91
C ASP A 38 -17.53 0.38 -3.87
N VAL A 39 -16.20 0.44 -4.03
CA VAL A 39 -15.31 1.10 -3.07
C VAL A 39 -15.40 2.62 -3.19
N LYS A 40 -15.80 3.31 -2.11
CA LYS A 40 -15.81 4.78 -2.03
C LYS A 40 -14.65 5.34 -1.22
N GLU A 41 -14.21 4.62 -0.19
CA GLU A 41 -13.10 5.03 0.68
C GLU A 41 -12.10 3.89 0.87
N VAL A 42 -10.82 4.26 0.98
CA VAL A 42 -9.70 3.37 1.32
C VAL A 42 -8.96 4.01 2.49
N THR A 43 -8.70 3.25 3.55
CA THR A 43 -7.89 3.69 4.69
C THR A 43 -6.67 2.81 4.87
N TYR A 44 -5.59 3.38 5.40
CA TYR A 44 -4.29 2.74 5.51
C TYR A 44 -3.86 2.59 6.98
N SER A 45 -3.46 1.38 7.36
CA SER A 45 -2.88 1.11 8.68
C SER A 45 -1.38 1.41 8.65
N TRP A 46 -0.97 2.66 8.83
CA TRP A 46 0.46 3.04 8.72
C TRP A 46 1.41 2.30 9.69
N GLN A 47 0.87 1.80 10.80
CA GLN A 47 1.61 0.98 11.76
C GLN A 47 1.95 -0.44 11.22
N SER A 48 1.13 -0.95 10.29
CA SER A 48 1.31 -2.25 9.63
C SER A 48 2.47 -2.27 8.64
N VAL A 49 3.07 -1.10 8.32
CA VAL A 49 4.12 -1.00 7.31
C VAL A 49 5.32 -1.89 7.68
N ILE A 50 5.61 -2.84 6.79
CA ILE A 50 6.71 -3.80 6.90
C ILE A 50 7.40 -4.01 5.55
N GLU A 51 8.65 -4.45 5.62
CA GLU A 51 9.39 -4.92 4.45
C GLU A 51 9.06 -6.40 4.20
N VAL A 52 8.71 -6.76 2.97
CA VAL A 52 8.44 -8.15 2.58
C VAL A 52 9.38 -8.57 1.46
N ARG A 53 9.82 -9.82 1.52
CA ARG A 53 10.57 -10.50 0.46
C ARG A 53 9.98 -11.88 0.28
N SER A 54 9.32 -12.13 -0.85
CA SER A 54 8.66 -13.41 -1.12
C SER A 54 9.67 -14.55 -1.32
N MET A 55 10.77 -14.30 -2.05
CA MET A 55 11.83 -15.27 -2.33
C MET A 55 13.23 -14.66 -2.16
N ALA A 56 14.24 -15.50 -1.89
CA ALA A 56 15.62 -15.07 -1.59
C ALA A 56 16.20 -14.06 -2.60
N PHE A 57 15.85 -14.19 -3.88
CA PHE A 57 16.33 -13.35 -4.99
C PHE A 57 15.28 -12.40 -5.58
N SER A 58 14.08 -12.33 -4.98
CA SER A 58 13.06 -11.37 -5.38
C SER A 58 13.38 -9.96 -4.87
N PRO A 59 12.96 -8.91 -5.60
CA PRO A 59 12.95 -7.55 -5.07
C PRO A 59 12.16 -7.49 -3.75
N LYS A 60 12.57 -6.59 -2.86
CA LYS A 60 11.85 -6.33 -1.61
C LYS A 60 10.70 -5.36 -1.90
N THR A 61 9.54 -5.62 -1.33
CA THR A 61 8.38 -4.73 -1.36
C THR A 61 8.15 -4.11 0.03
N ILE A 62 7.35 -3.05 0.05
CA ILE A 62 6.82 -2.46 1.27
C ILE A 62 5.34 -2.86 1.31
N ALA A 63 4.94 -3.62 2.32
CA ALA A 63 3.54 -4.01 2.51
C ALA A 63 2.84 -3.02 3.44
N VAL A 64 1.55 -2.77 3.19
CA VAL A 64 0.67 -1.99 4.07
C VAL A 64 -0.75 -2.57 4.01
N GLU A 65 -1.38 -2.72 5.18
CA GLU A 65 -2.78 -3.09 5.27
C GLU A 65 -3.68 -1.91 4.88
N VAL A 66 -4.67 -2.21 4.05
CA VAL A 66 -5.75 -1.30 3.65
C VAL A 66 -7.10 -1.84 4.12
N SER A 67 -8.05 -0.94 4.37
CA SER A 67 -9.46 -1.27 4.54
C SER A 67 -10.29 -0.46 3.56
N ILE A 68 -11.28 -1.12 2.95
CA ILE A 68 -12.15 -0.52 1.92
C ILE A 68 -13.58 -0.41 2.45
N PHE A 69 -14.26 0.68 2.07
CA PHE A 69 -15.61 1.01 2.55
C PHE A 69 -16.52 1.45 1.40
N ASP A 70 -17.83 1.21 1.57
CA ASP A 70 -18.87 1.67 0.64
C ASP A 70 -19.27 3.14 0.88
N GLY A 71 -20.23 3.63 0.10
CA GLY A 71 -20.68 5.02 0.16
C GLY A 71 -21.44 5.43 1.43
N ILE A 72 -21.76 4.49 2.31
CA ILE A 72 -22.37 4.76 3.62
C ILE A 72 -21.39 4.53 4.78
N GLY A 73 -20.11 4.28 4.49
CA GLY A 73 -19.06 4.05 5.48
C GLY A 73 -19.06 2.64 6.07
N LYS A 74 -19.77 1.68 5.46
CA LYS A 74 -19.69 0.28 5.88
C LYS A 74 -18.42 -0.34 5.33
N LYS A 75 -17.65 -1.02 6.21
CA LYS A 75 -16.47 -1.78 5.79
C LYS A 75 -16.88 -2.92 4.85
N LEU A 76 -16.27 -2.95 3.67
CA LEU A 76 -16.44 -4.00 2.67
C LEU A 76 -15.43 -5.13 2.89
N ASP A 77 -14.15 -4.79 3.08
CA ASP A 77 -13.06 -5.76 3.30
C ASP A 77 -11.79 -5.08 3.87
N GLY A 78 -10.78 -5.87 4.22
CA GLY A 78 -9.41 -5.40 4.49
C GLY A 78 -8.36 -6.43 4.09
N PHE A 79 -7.27 -5.96 3.48
CA PHE A 79 -6.22 -6.79 2.89
C PHE A 79 -4.88 -6.02 2.84
N GLU A 80 -3.79 -6.71 2.55
CA GLU A 80 -2.47 -6.09 2.32
C GLU A 80 -2.27 -5.79 0.84
N ILE A 81 -1.68 -4.63 0.55
CA ILE A 81 -1.08 -4.35 -0.76
C ILE A 81 0.45 -4.32 -0.65
N TYR A 82 1.13 -4.66 -1.73
CA TYR A 82 2.58 -4.73 -1.83
C TYR A 82 3.09 -3.68 -2.82
N VAL A 83 3.79 -2.68 -2.32
CA VAL A 83 4.39 -1.63 -3.14
C VAL A 83 5.83 -2.02 -3.45
N LEU A 84 6.17 -2.12 -4.73
CA LEU A 84 7.55 -2.28 -5.19
C LEU A 84 8.18 -0.90 -5.42
N PRO A 85 9.12 -0.44 -4.57
CA PRO A 85 9.83 0.80 -4.79
C PRO A 85 11.08 0.61 -5.67
N ASP A 86 11.64 1.72 -6.15
CA ASP A 86 12.99 1.79 -6.70
C ASP A 86 14.08 1.33 -5.70
N ASN A 87 13.92 1.68 -4.42
CA ASN A 87 14.82 1.25 -3.35
C ASN A 87 14.08 1.16 -2.00
N VAL A 88 14.03 -0.01 -1.40
CA VAL A 88 13.25 -0.21 -0.15
C VAL A 88 13.79 0.56 1.07
N LYS A 89 15.08 0.89 1.11
CA LYS A 89 15.71 1.59 2.25
C LYS A 89 15.55 3.11 2.16
N ASN A 90 15.46 3.62 0.94
CA ASN A 90 15.29 5.04 0.63
C ASN A 90 14.43 5.21 -0.62
N PRO A 91 13.12 4.90 -0.53
CA PRO A 91 12.25 4.85 -1.69
C PRO A 91 11.91 6.25 -2.20
N THR A 92 11.87 6.41 -3.52
CA THR A 92 11.52 7.68 -4.17
C THR A 92 10.45 7.53 -5.25
N GLU A 93 10.31 6.34 -5.82
CA GLU A 93 9.37 6.05 -6.91
C GLU A 93 8.70 4.68 -6.73
N ILE A 94 7.40 4.58 -7.07
CA ILE A 94 6.66 3.32 -7.16
C ILE A 94 6.89 2.68 -8.54
N LYS A 95 7.47 1.48 -8.57
CA LYS A 95 7.65 0.67 -9.78
C LYS A 95 6.46 -0.24 -10.07
N ASN A 96 5.86 -0.83 -9.04
CA ASN A 96 4.64 -1.64 -9.16
C ASN A 96 3.82 -1.61 -7.87
N ILE A 97 2.54 -1.97 -7.96
CA ILE A 97 1.66 -2.25 -6.81
C ILE A 97 0.95 -3.58 -7.10
N GLU A 98 0.92 -4.47 -6.11
CA GLU A 98 0.28 -5.79 -6.18
C GLU A 98 -0.68 -5.98 -4.99
#